data_AF-A0A953JCC5-F1
#
_entry.id   AF-A0A953JCC5-F1
#
_cell.length_a   1.000
_cell.length_b   1.000
_cell.length_c   1.000
_cell.angle_alpha   90.00
_cell.angle_beta   90.00
_cell.angle_gamma   90.00
#
_symmetry.space_group_name_H-M   'P 1'
#
loop_
_entity.id
_entity.type
_entity.pdbx_description
1 polymer ?
#
loop_
_entity_poly.entity_id
_entity_poly.type
_entity_poly.pdbx_seq_one_letter_code
_entity_poly.pdbx_strand_id
1 'polypeptide(L)'
;MSIRHGLTMRVSGEEGFTLVEIMLVVTILIVLFALMANPTTNLLKFLRELETKRKLDALQRGIETVYKAHAWEVDSSGEAQFSFTISGTGYVLSSGSASDTGNLTALGAVASLSNLASSEIERDSMRQALRVWVSNRLQDASTGVSYHVIAFVSPGWNGELDSSFDAATGVLSVRGDDAGFLVSGLQQGIAFLEETRKMLASVRDAYQNYFTSLYLADSNRSVYVDRFANTGSDCAASGSWDGSSGVGNSSCTASATVTDTGLKAALGLSAENVTTPWGRELLVDNGSAVTRNPETVGNETPYTAFLSAELPWGGSVVVTVTGIY
;
A
#
# COMPACT_ATOMS: atom_id res chain seq x y z
N MET A 1 42.18 -36.20 -66.50
CA MET A 1 43.25 -35.69 -65.62
C MET A 1 42.67 -35.63 -64.21
N SER A 2 42.96 -36.63 -63.37
CA SER A 2 42.35 -36.81 -62.05
C SER A 2 43.47 -37.12 -61.07
N ILE A 3 43.67 -36.23 -60.08
CA ILE A 3 44.69 -36.36 -59.03
C ILE A 3 43.98 -36.77 -57.75
N ARG A 4 44.16 -38.04 -57.35
CA ARG A 4 43.82 -38.55 -56.01
C ARG A 4 44.99 -38.23 -55.08
N HIS A 5 44.76 -37.37 -54.09
CA HIS A 5 45.65 -37.18 -52.94
C HIS A 5 45.29 -38.18 -51.84
N GLY A 6 46.15 -39.18 -51.64
CA GLY A 6 46.09 -40.08 -50.49
C GLY A 6 46.81 -39.45 -49.30
N LEU A 7 46.05 -39.08 -48.26
CA LEU A 7 46.57 -38.68 -46.95
C LEU A 7 46.85 -39.95 -46.14
N THR A 8 48.11 -40.34 -46.02
CA THR A 8 48.58 -41.37 -45.08
C THR A 8 48.69 -40.75 -43.68
N MET A 9 47.75 -41.06 -42.79
CA MET A 9 47.88 -40.82 -41.35
C MET A 9 49.02 -41.69 -40.81
N ARG A 10 50.13 -41.06 -40.40
CA ARG A 10 51.13 -41.68 -39.54
C ARG A 10 50.56 -41.73 -38.12
N VAL A 11 50.31 -42.94 -37.63
CA VAL A 11 50.09 -43.20 -36.20
C VAL A 11 51.43 -42.95 -35.51
N SER A 12 51.50 -41.86 -34.75
CA SER A 12 52.63 -41.56 -33.85
C SER A 12 52.58 -42.55 -32.69
N GLY A 13 53.72 -43.17 -32.36
CA GLY A 13 53.81 -44.18 -31.31
C GLY A 13 53.24 -43.68 -29.98
N GLU A 14 52.42 -44.52 -29.36
CA GLU A 14 51.96 -44.34 -27.98
C GLU A 14 53.15 -44.64 -27.06
N GLU A 15 53.89 -43.59 -26.68
CA GLU A 15 54.76 -43.63 -25.51
C GLU A 15 53.87 -43.55 -24.27
N GLY A 16 53.81 -44.65 -23.50
CA GLY A 16 53.03 -44.72 -22.28
C GLY A 16 53.53 -43.70 -21.25
N PHE A 17 52.61 -42.88 -20.73
CA PHE A 17 52.89 -41.91 -19.68
C PHE A 17 53.62 -42.56 -18.50
N THR A 18 54.77 -41.99 -18.14
CA THR A 18 55.50 -42.45 -16.96
C THR A 18 54.77 -42.01 -15.70
N LEU A 19 54.74 -42.86 -14.66
CA LEU A 19 54.01 -42.60 -13.41
C LEU A 19 54.44 -41.29 -12.72
N VAL A 20 55.70 -40.89 -12.91
CA VAL A 20 56.28 -39.64 -12.42
C VAL A 20 55.67 -38.42 -13.12
N GLU A 21 55.40 -38.52 -14.42
CA GLU A 21 54.85 -37.43 -15.23
C GLU A 21 53.37 -37.19 -14.89
N ILE A 22 52.61 -38.26 -14.60
CA ILE A 22 51.26 -38.15 -14.06
C ILE A 22 51.27 -37.48 -12.68
N MET A 23 52.19 -37.86 -11.77
CA MET A 23 52.30 -37.19 -10.47
C MET A 23 52.62 -35.70 -10.59
N LEU A 24 53.51 -35.34 -11.52
CA LEU A 24 53.90 -33.95 -11.74
C LEU A 24 52.73 -33.12 -12.30
N VAL A 25 51.96 -33.67 -13.24
CA VAL A 25 50.72 -33.04 -13.76
C VAL A 25 49.67 -32.88 -12.66
N VAL A 26 49.44 -33.90 -11.84
CA VAL A 26 48.50 -33.81 -10.71
C VAL A 26 48.94 -32.75 -9.71
N THR A 27 50.25 -32.64 -9.42
CA THR A 27 50.77 -31.65 -8.47
C THR A 27 50.60 -30.23 -8.99
N ILE A 28 50.88 -29.99 -10.28
CA ILE A 28 50.66 -28.69 -10.93
C ILE A 28 49.17 -28.33 -10.93
N LEU A 29 48.29 -29.30 -11.20
CA LEU A 29 46.84 -29.09 -11.15
C LEU A 29 46.35 -28.72 -9.75
N ILE A 30 46.86 -29.38 -8.69
CA ILE A 30 46.49 -29.05 -7.30
C ILE A 30 46.92 -27.63 -6.95
N VAL A 31 48.13 -27.22 -7.34
CA VAL A 31 48.64 -25.86 -7.08
C VAL A 31 47.84 -24.81 -7.85
N LEU A 32 47.50 -25.06 -9.12
CA LEU A 32 46.65 -24.17 -9.91
C LEU A 32 45.23 -24.08 -9.35
N PHE A 33 44.65 -25.19 -8.90
CA PHE A 33 43.34 -25.21 -8.27
C PHE A 33 43.33 -24.44 -6.95
N ALA A 34 44.38 -24.57 -6.14
CA ALA A 34 44.54 -23.81 -4.89
C ALA A 34 44.66 -22.29 -5.15
N LEU A 35 45.35 -21.88 -6.21
CA LEU A 35 45.46 -20.47 -6.60
C LEU A 35 44.12 -19.90 -7.13
N MET A 36 43.29 -20.73 -7.77
CA MET A 36 41.96 -20.34 -8.29
C MET A 36 40.82 -20.44 -7.25
N ALA A 37 41.01 -21.17 -6.16
CA ALA A 37 39.98 -21.37 -5.13
C ALA A 37 39.62 -20.07 -4.37
N ASN A 38 40.58 -19.20 -4.11
CA ASN A 38 40.34 -17.94 -3.40
C ASN A 38 39.52 -16.90 -4.20
N PRO A 39 39.80 -16.61 -5.48
CA PRO A 39 38.98 -15.67 -6.24
C PRO A 39 37.57 -16.20 -6.54
N THR A 40 37.40 -17.52 -6.70
CA THR A 40 36.09 -18.13 -6.96
C THR A 40 35.16 -18.07 -5.75
N THR A 41 35.68 -18.23 -4.52
CA THR A 41 34.89 -18.08 -3.29
C THR A 41 34.45 -16.64 -3.05
N ASN A 42 35.32 -15.65 -3.25
CA ASN A 42 34.95 -14.24 -3.13
C ASN A 42 33.94 -13.80 -4.19
N LEU A 43 34.09 -14.29 -5.43
CA LEU A 43 33.12 -14.05 -6.49
C LEU A 43 31.76 -14.67 -6.16
N LEU A 44 31.75 -15.92 -5.68
CA LEU A 44 30.51 -16.57 -5.25
C LEU A 44 29.83 -15.80 -4.11
N LYS A 45 30.61 -15.27 -3.16
CA LYS A 45 30.07 -14.44 -2.08
C LYS A 45 29.38 -13.19 -2.61
N PHE A 46 30.08 -12.44 -3.45
CA PHE A 46 29.54 -11.25 -4.09
C PHE A 46 28.27 -11.56 -4.92
N LEU A 47 28.25 -12.66 -5.66
CA LEU A 47 27.09 -13.06 -6.45
C LEU A 47 25.87 -13.35 -5.57
N ARG A 48 26.05 -14.02 -4.43
CA ARG A 48 24.97 -14.26 -3.47
C ARG A 48 24.50 -12.97 -2.81
N GLU A 49 25.39 -12.09 -2.37
CA GLU A 49 25.01 -10.78 -1.83
C GLU A 49 24.19 -9.96 -2.83
N LEU A 50 24.59 -9.96 -4.10
CA LEU A 50 23.85 -9.31 -5.18
C LEU A 50 22.46 -9.93 -5.40
N GLU A 51 22.37 -11.26 -5.36
CA GLU A 51 21.09 -11.97 -5.48
C GLU A 51 20.17 -11.68 -4.29
N THR A 52 20.70 -11.70 -3.06
CA THR A 52 19.97 -11.32 -1.84
C THR A 52 19.42 -9.90 -1.96
N LYS A 53 20.24 -8.94 -2.39
CA LYS A 53 19.78 -7.57 -2.60
C LYS A 53 18.65 -7.48 -3.62
N ARG A 54 18.76 -8.19 -4.75
CA ARG A 54 17.69 -8.22 -5.77
C ARG A 54 16.40 -8.83 -5.22
N LYS A 55 16.48 -9.89 -4.42
CA LYS A 55 15.32 -10.49 -3.74
C LYS A 55 14.68 -9.50 -2.78
N LEU A 56 15.48 -8.81 -1.96
CA LEU A 56 15.02 -7.79 -1.03
C LEU A 56 14.34 -6.62 -1.75
N ASP A 57 14.92 -6.08 -2.83
CA ASP A 57 14.32 -5.01 -3.63
C ASP A 57 12.97 -5.44 -4.24
N ALA A 58 12.86 -6.71 -4.64
CA ALA A 58 11.64 -7.25 -5.22
C ALA A 58 10.55 -7.42 -4.15
N LEU A 59 10.92 -7.93 -2.98
CA LEU A 59 10.04 -8.01 -1.82
C LEU A 59 9.58 -6.63 -1.36
N GLN A 60 10.47 -5.64 -1.32
CA GLN A 60 10.14 -4.26 -0.98
C GLN A 60 9.01 -3.72 -1.87
N ARG A 61 9.14 -3.86 -3.20
CA ARG A 61 8.09 -3.46 -4.14
C ARG A 61 6.79 -4.20 -3.92
N GLY A 62 6.86 -5.48 -3.57
CA GLY A 62 5.68 -6.28 -3.25
C GLY A 62 4.95 -5.75 -2.03
N ILE A 63 5.67 -5.50 -0.94
CA ILE A 63 5.11 -4.94 0.29
C ILE A 63 4.55 -3.53 0.05
N GLU A 64 5.25 -2.67 -0.70
CA GLU A 64 4.74 -1.35 -1.09
C GLU A 64 3.44 -1.44 -1.91
N THR A 65 3.32 -2.44 -2.77
CA THR A 65 2.10 -2.69 -3.58
C THR A 65 0.93 -3.12 -2.68
N VAL A 66 1.17 -4.03 -1.75
CA VAL A 66 0.15 -4.48 -0.78
C VAL A 66 -0.26 -3.31 0.12
N TYR A 67 0.69 -2.52 0.61
CA TYR A 67 0.40 -1.34 1.42
C TYR A 67 -0.53 -0.40 0.66
N LYS A 68 -0.21 -0.07 -0.60
CA LYS A 68 -1.04 0.83 -1.41
C LYS A 68 -2.47 0.30 -1.62
N ALA A 69 -2.62 -1.00 -1.85
CA ALA A 69 -3.91 -1.61 -2.11
C ALA A 69 -4.76 -1.80 -0.84
N HIS A 70 -4.12 -1.99 0.32
CA HIS A 70 -4.78 -2.36 1.58
C HIS A 70 -4.46 -1.40 2.73
N ALA A 71 -4.13 -0.14 2.43
CA ALA A 71 -3.70 0.84 3.43
C ALA A 71 -4.70 1.04 4.56
N TRP A 72 -6.00 0.96 4.27
CA TRP A 72 -7.04 1.06 5.30
C TRP A 72 -6.89 -0.03 6.37
N GLU A 73 -6.76 -1.27 5.94
CA GLU A 73 -6.63 -2.42 6.86
C GLU A 73 -5.35 -2.31 7.68
N VAL A 74 -4.24 -1.95 7.02
CA VAL A 74 -2.93 -1.79 7.64
C VAL A 74 -2.96 -0.70 8.71
N ASP A 75 -3.43 0.51 8.38
CA ASP A 75 -3.32 1.68 9.26
C ASP A 75 -4.44 1.77 10.31
N SER A 76 -5.48 0.93 10.19
CA SER A 76 -6.53 0.81 11.19
C SER A 76 -6.09 0.07 12.45
N SER A 77 -5.10 -0.82 12.33
CA SER A 77 -4.53 -1.57 13.45
C SER A 77 -3.72 -0.66 14.37
N GLY A 78 -3.87 -0.81 15.70
CA GLY A 78 -2.97 -0.18 16.68
C GLY A 78 -1.72 -1.02 16.97
N GLU A 79 -1.78 -2.32 16.66
CA GLU A 79 -0.80 -3.33 17.03
C GLU A 79 0.40 -3.36 16.08
N ALA A 80 1.53 -3.93 16.54
CA ALA A 80 2.74 -4.16 15.75
C ALA A 80 2.60 -5.29 14.70
N GLN A 81 1.67 -5.11 13.78
CA GLN A 81 1.32 -6.08 12.75
C GLN A 81 0.94 -5.38 11.44
N PHE A 82 1.20 -6.04 10.31
CA PHE A 82 0.79 -5.59 8.99
C PHE A 82 -0.27 -6.55 8.47
N SER A 83 -1.53 -6.12 8.56
CA SER A 83 -2.71 -6.93 8.25
C SER A 83 -3.32 -6.50 6.92
N PHE A 84 -3.69 -7.46 6.08
CA PHE A 84 -4.31 -7.20 4.78
C PHE A 84 -5.15 -8.40 4.33
N THR A 85 -6.15 -8.17 3.47
CA THR A 85 -7.10 -9.20 3.02
C THR A 85 -7.06 -9.35 1.52
N ILE A 86 -6.83 -10.57 1.03
CA ILE A 86 -6.86 -10.88 -0.41
C ILE A 86 -7.93 -11.94 -0.64
N SER A 87 -8.87 -11.65 -1.56
CA SER A 87 -9.96 -12.56 -1.90
C SER A 87 -10.75 -13.07 -0.68
N GLY A 88 -10.95 -12.20 0.32
CA GLY A 88 -11.66 -12.53 1.58
C GLY A 88 -10.85 -13.32 2.61
N THR A 89 -9.58 -13.66 2.32
CA THR A 89 -8.68 -14.29 3.28
C THR A 89 -7.77 -13.23 3.91
N GLY A 90 -7.77 -13.15 5.25
CA GLY A 90 -6.91 -12.24 6.00
C GLY A 90 -5.49 -12.81 6.19
N TYR A 91 -4.50 -11.95 6.05
CA TYR A 91 -3.08 -12.23 6.21
C TYR A 91 -2.47 -11.24 7.19
N VAL A 92 -1.52 -11.70 8.00
CA VAL A 92 -0.84 -10.87 8.98
C VAL A 92 0.66 -11.16 8.92
N LEU A 93 1.45 -10.10 8.72
CA LEU A 93 2.89 -10.12 8.98
C LEU A 93 3.12 -9.57 10.39
N SER A 94 3.86 -10.31 11.21
CA SER A 94 4.26 -9.90 12.55
C SER A 94 5.77 -10.00 12.74
N SER A 95 6.29 -9.25 13.70
CA SER A 95 7.71 -9.30 14.06
C SER A 95 8.14 -10.73 14.41
N GLY A 96 9.13 -11.28 13.71
CA GLY A 96 9.46 -12.71 13.80
C GLY A 96 10.32 -13.22 12.65
N SER A 97 10.43 -14.54 12.53
CA SER A 97 11.06 -15.15 11.36
C SER A 97 10.10 -15.10 10.17
N ALA A 98 10.61 -14.83 8.98
CA ALA A 98 9.81 -14.90 7.76
C ALA A 98 9.33 -16.33 7.47
N SER A 99 10.03 -17.34 8.00
CA SER A 99 9.66 -18.75 7.87
C SER A 99 8.58 -19.20 8.86
N ASP A 100 8.18 -18.35 9.81
CA ASP A 100 7.06 -18.66 10.71
C ASP A 100 5.78 -18.83 9.88
N THR A 101 4.95 -19.83 10.21
CA THR A 101 3.81 -20.23 9.36
C THR A 101 2.90 -19.06 8.95
N GLY A 102 2.62 -18.13 9.86
CA GLY A 102 1.82 -16.94 9.58
C GLY A 102 2.51 -16.00 8.60
N ASN A 103 3.76 -15.66 8.87
CA ASN A 103 4.57 -14.79 8.01
C ASN A 103 4.78 -15.39 6.62
N LEU A 104 5.11 -16.68 6.53
CA LEU A 104 5.29 -17.38 5.27
C LEU A 104 4.02 -17.36 4.42
N THR A 105 2.86 -17.59 5.04
CA THR A 105 1.55 -17.54 4.36
C THR A 105 1.25 -16.14 3.85
N ALA A 106 1.50 -15.11 4.65
CA ALA A 106 1.33 -13.72 4.26
C ALA A 106 2.29 -13.31 3.13
N LEU A 107 3.57 -13.72 3.19
CA LEU A 107 4.55 -13.47 2.13
C LEU A 107 4.18 -14.18 0.83
N GLY A 108 3.66 -15.40 0.89
CA GLY A 108 3.10 -16.09 -0.29
C GLY A 108 1.97 -15.29 -0.95
N ALA A 109 1.15 -14.62 -0.14
CA ALA A 109 0.08 -13.75 -0.63
C ALA A 109 0.63 -12.42 -1.20
N VAL A 110 1.67 -11.83 -0.60
CA VAL A 110 2.40 -10.68 -1.17
C VAL A 110 2.99 -11.06 -2.54
N ALA A 111 3.57 -12.25 -2.66
CA ALA A 111 4.19 -12.73 -3.90
C ALA A 111 3.18 -12.83 -5.05
N SER A 112 1.95 -13.28 -4.77
CA SER A 112 0.91 -13.43 -5.77
C SER A 112 0.44 -12.09 -6.36
N LEU A 113 0.47 -11.02 -5.56
CA LEU A 113 0.13 -9.66 -6.00
C LEU A 113 1.26 -8.96 -6.76
N SER A 114 2.50 -9.36 -6.50
CA SER A 114 3.70 -8.66 -6.99
C SER A 114 4.48 -9.42 -8.07
N ASN A 115 3.92 -10.54 -8.56
CA ASN A 115 4.57 -11.45 -9.52
C ASN A 115 5.97 -11.91 -9.08
N LEU A 116 6.19 -12.03 -7.77
CA LEU A 116 7.42 -12.57 -7.23
C LEU A 116 7.40 -14.10 -7.32
N ALA A 117 8.55 -14.71 -7.58
CA ALA A 117 8.68 -16.15 -7.44
C ALA A 117 8.40 -16.53 -5.98
N SER A 118 7.37 -17.36 -5.76
CA SER A 118 6.95 -17.77 -4.42
C SER A 118 7.89 -18.79 -3.76
N SER A 119 8.81 -19.38 -4.53
CA SER A 119 9.79 -20.31 -3.99
C SER A 119 10.80 -19.59 -3.10
N GLU A 120 10.81 -19.94 -1.82
CA GLU A 120 11.78 -19.46 -0.82
C GLU A 120 11.74 -17.92 -0.61
N ILE A 121 10.56 -17.28 -0.69
CA ILE A 121 10.41 -15.84 -0.43
C ILE A 121 10.82 -15.45 1.00
N GLU A 122 10.73 -16.41 1.92
CA GLU A 122 11.14 -16.28 3.31
C GLU A 122 12.65 -16.39 3.52
N ARG A 123 13.43 -16.67 2.46
CA ARG A 123 14.88 -16.88 2.54
C ARG A 123 15.66 -16.00 1.58
N ASP A 124 16.86 -15.64 2.01
CA ASP A 124 17.85 -15.02 1.14
C ASP A 124 18.55 -16.02 0.20
N SER A 125 19.51 -15.56 -0.59
CA SER A 125 20.30 -16.44 -1.48
C SER A 125 21.32 -17.32 -0.74
N MET A 126 21.58 -17.02 0.53
CA MET A 126 22.46 -17.77 1.44
C MET A 126 21.67 -18.85 2.20
N ARG A 127 20.36 -18.97 1.93
CA ARG A 127 19.39 -19.88 2.55
C ARG A 127 19.07 -19.58 4.01
N GLN A 128 19.44 -18.40 4.50
CA GLN A 128 19.03 -17.94 5.82
C GLN A 128 17.61 -17.38 5.77
N ALA A 129 16.84 -17.61 6.82
CA ALA A 129 15.50 -17.03 6.94
C ALA A 129 15.61 -15.52 7.17
N LEU A 130 14.79 -14.76 6.46
CA LEU A 130 14.69 -13.32 6.69
C LEU A 130 14.05 -13.06 8.05
N ARG A 131 14.47 -11.98 8.71
CA ARG A 131 13.78 -11.42 9.87
C ARG A 131 12.77 -10.37 9.39
N VAL A 132 11.55 -10.44 9.91
CA VAL A 132 10.51 -9.44 9.73
C VAL A 132 10.36 -8.64 11.00
N TRP A 133 10.23 -7.33 10.89
CA TRP A 133 9.80 -6.45 11.97
C TRP A 133 8.71 -5.51 11.50
N VAL A 134 7.76 -5.23 12.39
CA VAL A 134 6.68 -4.28 12.17
C VAL A 134 6.61 -3.35 13.36
N SER A 135 6.51 -2.05 13.11
CA SER A 135 6.31 -1.05 14.16
C SER A 135 4.89 -1.10 14.71
N ASN A 136 4.70 -0.59 15.93
CA ASN A 136 3.38 -0.12 16.35
C ASN A 136 2.87 0.95 15.36
N ARG A 137 1.59 1.32 15.47
CA ARG A 137 1.08 2.44 14.70
C ARG A 137 1.81 3.72 15.12
N LEU A 138 2.59 4.27 14.20
CA LEU A 138 3.27 5.53 14.37
C LEU A 138 2.36 6.67 13.93
N GLN A 139 2.65 7.89 14.37
CA GLN A 139 1.94 9.07 13.92
C GLN A 139 2.95 10.18 13.63
N ASP A 140 2.83 10.78 12.44
CA ASP A 140 3.59 11.97 12.13
C ASP A 140 2.97 13.19 12.83
N ALA A 141 3.77 13.89 13.63
CA ALA A 141 3.30 15.02 14.42
C ALA A 141 2.90 16.22 13.57
N SER A 142 3.41 16.35 12.35
CA SER A 142 3.16 17.52 11.49
C SER A 142 1.87 17.40 10.69
N THR A 143 1.55 16.20 10.22
CA THR A 143 0.38 15.92 9.36
C THR A 143 -0.75 15.22 10.11
N GLY A 144 -0.45 14.59 11.26
CA GLY A 144 -1.37 13.75 12.00
C GLY A 144 -1.63 12.39 11.35
N VAL A 145 -0.96 12.08 10.23
CA VAL A 145 -1.07 10.80 9.52
C VAL A 145 -0.50 9.69 10.37
N SER A 146 -1.29 8.64 10.58
CA SER A 146 -0.82 7.40 11.20
C SER A 146 -0.39 6.40 10.14
N TYR A 147 0.67 5.64 10.44
CA TYR A 147 1.28 4.71 9.50
C TYR A 147 2.04 3.59 10.24
N HIS A 148 2.31 2.51 9.52
CA HIS A 148 3.25 1.47 9.96
C HIS A 148 4.58 1.51 9.19
N VAL A 149 5.60 0.98 9.84
CA VAL A 149 6.92 0.74 9.28
C VAL A 149 7.22 -0.74 9.35
N ILE A 150 7.64 -1.31 8.23
CA ILE A 150 7.97 -2.74 8.11
C ILE A 150 9.41 -2.85 7.66
N ALA A 151 10.18 -3.70 8.34
CA ALA A 151 11.56 -3.98 7.98
C ALA A 151 11.74 -5.47 7.68
N PHE A 152 12.55 -5.75 6.66
CA PHE A 152 13.04 -7.09 6.35
C PHE A 152 14.55 -7.09 6.38
N VAL A 153 15.15 -8.05 7.07
CA VAL A 153 16.61 -8.17 7.20
C VAL A 153 17.07 -9.60 6.93
N SER A 154 18.07 -9.74 6.08
CA SER A 154 18.86 -10.95 5.88
C SER A 154 20.00 -10.96 6.91
N PRO A 155 20.18 -12.05 7.68
CA PRO A 155 21.28 -12.23 8.65
C PRO A 155 22.68 -12.42 8.05
N GLY A 156 22.88 -12.19 6.75
CA GLY A 156 24.20 -12.32 6.13
C GLY A 156 24.81 -13.73 6.14
N TRP A 157 26.14 -13.79 6.07
CA TRP A 157 26.95 -15.01 5.99
C TRP A 157 27.16 -15.70 7.33
N ASN A 158 27.21 -14.94 8.42
CA ASN A 158 27.34 -15.51 9.76
C ASN A 158 26.04 -16.23 10.19
N GLY A 159 24.89 -15.89 9.58
CA GLY A 159 23.59 -16.44 9.91
C GLY A 159 23.05 -15.93 11.26
N GLU A 160 23.71 -14.92 11.85
CA GLU A 160 23.37 -14.32 13.12
C GLU A 160 22.84 -12.91 12.86
N LEU A 161 21.71 -12.58 13.47
CA LEU A 161 21.09 -11.27 13.29
C LEU A 161 21.77 -10.24 14.21
N ASP A 162 22.59 -9.38 13.63
CA ASP A 162 23.29 -8.28 14.34
C ASP A 162 22.46 -6.99 14.39
N SER A 163 21.45 -6.90 13.53
CA SER A 163 20.57 -5.73 13.38
C SER A 163 19.51 -5.66 14.48
N SER A 164 19.07 -4.44 14.78
CA SER A 164 17.98 -4.18 15.72
C SER A 164 16.93 -3.25 15.13
N PHE A 165 15.70 -3.38 15.63
CA PHE A 165 14.56 -2.57 15.23
C PHE A 165 13.81 -2.06 16.47
N ASP A 166 13.52 -0.78 16.50
CA ASP A 166 12.68 -0.17 17.53
C ASP A 166 11.25 -0.01 17.01
N ALA A 167 10.33 -0.83 17.53
CA ALA A 167 8.93 -0.82 17.12
C ALA A 167 8.16 0.46 17.53
N ALA A 168 8.68 1.25 18.46
CA ALA A 168 8.05 2.51 18.88
C ALA A 168 8.45 3.70 17.99
N THR A 169 9.60 3.62 17.32
CA THR A 169 10.10 4.69 16.44
C THR A 169 10.16 4.28 14.96
N GLY A 170 10.07 2.98 14.67
CA GLY A 170 10.24 2.44 13.32
C GLY A 170 11.68 2.50 12.82
N VAL A 171 12.67 2.70 13.70
CA VAL A 171 14.08 2.84 13.30
C VAL A 171 14.75 1.48 13.20
N LEU A 172 15.33 1.19 12.02
CA LEU A 172 16.15 0.02 11.76
C LEU A 172 17.64 0.38 11.86
N SER A 173 18.40 -0.32 12.70
CA SER A 173 19.86 -0.23 12.77
C SER A 173 20.46 -1.50 12.19
N VAL A 174 20.88 -1.44 10.92
CA VAL A 174 21.59 -2.56 10.25
C VAL A 174 23.05 -2.59 10.69
N ARG A 175 23.57 -3.76 11.05
CA ARG A 175 24.96 -3.96 11.54
C ARG A 175 25.59 -5.23 10.95
N GLY A 176 26.91 -5.36 11.09
CA GLY A 176 27.62 -6.56 10.66
C GLY A 176 27.58 -6.75 9.15
N ASP A 177 27.30 -7.98 8.73
CA ASP A 177 27.05 -8.39 7.34
C ASP A 177 25.56 -8.51 7.00
N ASP A 178 24.68 -8.02 7.87
CA ASP A 178 23.24 -7.97 7.61
C ASP A 178 22.91 -7.02 6.46
N ALA A 179 21.88 -7.36 5.71
CA ALA A 179 21.32 -6.51 4.67
C ALA A 179 19.80 -6.44 4.82
N GLY A 180 19.24 -5.24 4.74
CA GLY A 180 17.80 -5.07 4.90
C GLY A 180 17.25 -3.82 4.25
N PHE A 181 15.93 -3.76 4.21
CA PHE A 181 15.19 -2.59 3.75
C PHE A 181 14.04 -2.29 4.70
N LEU A 182 13.46 -1.11 4.51
CA LEU A 182 12.36 -0.60 5.31
C LEU A 182 11.31 0.01 4.39
N VAL A 183 10.05 -0.36 4.59
CA VAL A 183 8.90 0.24 3.93
C VAL A 183 8.16 1.07 4.97
N SER A 184 8.08 2.37 4.72
CA SER A 184 7.31 3.30 5.54
C SER A 184 6.05 3.72 4.82
N GLY A 185 4.91 3.60 5.50
CA GLY A 185 3.62 4.06 5.02
C GLY A 185 3.44 5.57 4.97
N LEU A 186 4.32 6.35 5.62
CA LEU A 186 4.11 7.78 5.84
C LEU A 186 3.89 8.57 4.55
N GLN A 187 4.78 8.40 3.57
CA GLN A 187 4.66 9.15 2.30
C GLN A 187 3.36 8.81 1.56
N GLN A 188 2.95 7.54 1.61
CA GLN A 188 1.71 7.10 1.01
C GLN A 188 0.49 7.69 1.72
N GLY A 189 0.50 7.67 3.06
CA GLY A 189 -0.58 8.26 3.87
C GLY A 189 -0.71 9.77 3.68
N ILE A 190 0.41 10.50 3.55
CA ILE A 190 0.39 11.93 3.22
C ILE A 190 -0.23 12.17 1.84
N ALA A 191 0.19 11.42 0.82
CA ALA A 191 -0.37 11.53 -0.52
C ALA A 191 -1.88 11.26 -0.54
N PHE A 192 -2.33 10.22 0.17
CA PHE A 192 -3.75 9.89 0.32
C PHE A 192 -4.55 10.98 1.03
N LEU A 193 -3.98 11.61 2.06
CA LEU A 193 -4.63 12.72 2.75
C LEU A 193 -4.78 13.96 1.86
N GLU A 194 -3.74 14.30 1.11
CA GLU A 194 -3.78 15.43 0.16
C GLU A 194 -4.80 15.19 -0.96
N GLU A 195 -4.82 13.99 -1.53
CA GLU A 195 -5.77 13.60 -2.56
C GLU A 195 -7.22 13.61 -2.03
N THR A 196 -7.44 13.10 -0.82
CA THR A 196 -8.75 13.14 -0.16
C THR A 196 -9.23 14.58 0.06
N ARG A 197 -8.34 15.49 0.48
CA ARG A 197 -8.68 16.92 0.62
C ARG A 197 -9.05 17.57 -0.71
N LYS A 198 -8.33 17.25 -1.80
CA LYS A 198 -8.64 17.73 -3.15
C LYS A 198 -10.00 17.22 -3.62
N MET A 199 -10.28 15.94 -3.38
CA MET A 199 -11.56 15.30 -3.70
C MET A 199 -12.71 15.97 -2.94
N LEU A 200 -12.59 16.12 -1.62
CA LEU A 200 -13.58 16.81 -0.78
C LEU A 200 -13.84 18.24 -1.25
N ALA A 201 -12.78 19.00 -1.60
CA ALA A 201 -12.93 20.36 -2.13
C ALA A 201 -13.69 20.36 -3.47
N SER A 202 -13.37 19.43 -4.38
CA SER A 202 -14.05 19.30 -5.67
C SER A 202 -15.54 18.95 -5.51
N VAL A 203 -15.86 18.01 -4.62
CA VAL A 203 -17.27 17.61 -4.35
C VAL A 203 -18.02 18.73 -3.64
N ARG A 204 -17.38 19.45 -2.71
CA ARG A 204 -17.95 20.63 -2.06
C ARG A 204 -18.35 21.68 -3.10
N ASP A 205 -17.46 22.02 -4.02
CA ASP A 205 -17.71 23.05 -5.02
C ASP A 205 -18.85 22.63 -5.97
N ALA A 206 -18.88 21.35 -6.38
CA ALA A 206 -20.00 20.81 -7.16
C ALA A 206 -21.33 20.86 -6.41
N TYR A 207 -21.32 20.50 -5.12
CA TYR A 207 -22.53 20.51 -4.29
C TYR A 207 -23.05 21.92 -4.02
N GLN A 208 -22.16 22.89 -3.82
CA GLN A 208 -22.52 24.31 -3.69
C GLN A 208 -23.11 24.87 -4.99
N ASN A 209 -22.55 24.51 -6.14
CA ASN A 209 -23.11 24.89 -7.45
C ASN A 209 -24.47 24.26 -7.70
N TYR A 210 -24.67 23.01 -7.26
CA TYR A 210 -25.96 22.32 -7.31
C TYR A 210 -27.02 23.02 -6.46
N PHE A 211 -26.68 23.39 -5.22
CA PHE A 211 -27.57 24.21 -4.39
C PHE A 211 -27.98 25.50 -5.10
N THR A 212 -26.99 26.22 -5.65
CA THR A 212 -27.20 27.51 -6.34
C THR A 212 -28.07 27.34 -7.59
N SER A 213 -27.89 26.26 -8.34
CA SER A 213 -28.70 26.02 -9.55
C SER A 213 -30.16 25.75 -9.22
N LEU A 214 -30.43 24.98 -8.16
CA LEU A 214 -31.79 24.78 -7.63
C LEU A 214 -32.40 26.10 -7.12
N TYR A 215 -31.60 26.97 -6.49
CA TYR A 215 -32.06 28.30 -6.08
C TYR A 215 -32.46 29.18 -7.27
N LEU A 216 -31.64 29.21 -8.31
CA LEU A 216 -31.92 29.99 -9.52
C LEU A 216 -33.08 29.43 -10.35
N ALA A 217 -33.32 28.12 -10.26
CA ALA A 217 -34.43 27.45 -10.93
C ALA A 217 -35.77 27.63 -10.20
N ASP A 218 -35.77 27.86 -8.89
CA ASP A 218 -36.98 28.19 -8.14
C ASP A 218 -37.55 29.54 -8.59
N SER A 219 -38.77 29.51 -9.11
CA SER A 219 -39.52 30.70 -9.54
C SER A 219 -39.69 31.76 -8.44
N ASN A 220 -39.77 31.34 -7.17
CA ASN A 220 -39.94 32.23 -6.03
C ASN A 220 -38.60 32.68 -5.45
N ARG A 221 -37.48 32.06 -5.86
CA ARG A 221 -36.12 32.29 -5.33
C ARG A 221 -36.11 32.39 -3.81
N SER A 222 -36.81 31.47 -3.14
CA SER A 222 -36.98 31.51 -1.68
C SER A 222 -35.66 31.18 -0.99
N VAL A 223 -35.16 32.10 -0.17
CA VAL A 223 -33.96 31.88 0.64
C VAL A 223 -34.22 30.94 1.83
N TYR A 224 -35.49 30.78 2.22
CA TYR A 224 -35.90 29.95 3.37
C TYR A 224 -36.06 28.46 3.05
N VAL A 225 -35.80 28.06 1.80
CA VAL A 225 -35.82 26.66 1.38
C VAL A 225 -34.39 26.13 1.38
N ASP A 226 -34.14 25.09 2.17
CA ASP A 226 -32.89 24.34 2.13
C ASP A 226 -32.89 23.38 0.93
N ARG A 227 -31.86 23.50 0.11
CA ARG A 227 -31.70 22.76 -1.16
C ARG A 227 -30.64 21.68 -1.08
N PHE A 228 -30.04 21.48 0.09
CA PHE A 228 -29.12 20.37 0.32
C PHE A 228 -29.85 19.03 0.48
N ALA A 229 -31.14 19.02 0.83
CA ALA A 229 -31.93 17.79 0.91
C ALA A 229 -33.36 17.99 0.42
N ASN A 230 -34.03 16.89 0.10
CA ASN A 230 -35.42 16.88 -0.39
C ASN A 230 -36.49 16.64 0.67
N THR A 231 -36.10 16.24 1.88
CA THR A 231 -36.98 15.97 3.01
C THR A 231 -36.37 16.46 4.32
N GLY A 232 -37.20 16.56 5.36
CA GLY A 232 -36.74 16.74 6.74
C GLY A 232 -36.03 15.51 7.30
N SER A 233 -35.50 15.64 8.52
CA SER A 233 -34.87 14.54 9.24
C SER A 233 -35.87 13.47 9.69
N ASP A 234 -37.16 13.80 9.72
CA ASP A 234 -38.28 12.86 9.89
C ASP A 234 -38.64 12.11 8.60
N CYS A 235 -37.90 12.38 7.52
CA CYS A 235 -38.09 11.79 6.19
C CYS A 235 -39.42 12.15 5.53
N ALA A 236 -40.07 13.22 5.99
CA ALA A 236 -41.27 13.76 5.39
C ALA A 236 -40.97 14.98 4.51
N ALA A 237 -41.82 15.20 3.50
CA ALA A 237 -41.77 16.41 2.71
C ALA A 237 -42.21 17.62 3.55
N SER A 238 -41.53 18.75 3.38
CA SER A 238 -41.84 20.01 4.08
C SER A 238 -41.63 21.20 3.15
N GLY A 239 -42.29 22.33 3.44
CA GLY A 239 -42.13 23.56 2.67
C GLY A 239 -40.79 24.28 2.88
N SER A 240 -40.00 23.86 3.88
CA SER A 240 -38.68 24.41 4.18
C SER A 240 -37.55 23.61 3.52
N TRP A 241 -37.86 22.47 2.89
CA TRP A 241 -36.92 21.63 2.16
C TRP A 241 -37.29 21.59 0.68
N ASP A 242 -36.29 21.48 -0.19
CA ASP A 242 -36.52 21.47 -1.63
C ASP A 242 -36.91 20.07 -2.13
N GLY A 243 -38.21 19.81 -2.22
CA GLY A 243 -38.73 18.55 -2.75
C GLY A 243 -38.31 18.23 -4.20
N SER A 244 -37.71 19.17 -4.93
CA SER A 244 -37.11 18.93 -6.26
C SER A 244 -35.65 18.52 -6.22
N SER A 245 -34.99 18.62 -5.06
CA SER A 245 -33.63 18.12 -4.87
C SER A 245 -33.57 16.61 -5.11
N GLY A 246 -32.57 16.19 -5.86
CA GLY A 246 -32.26 14.78 -6.08
C GLY A 246 -31.50 14.15 -4.90
N VAL A 247 -31.23 14.92 -3.86
CA VAL A 247 -30.44 14.52 -2.69
C VAL A 247 -31.37 14.25 -1.50
N GLY A 248 -31.30 13.04 -0.98
CA GLY A 248 -31.99 12.63 0.25
C GLY A 248 -31.35 13.24 1.50
N ASN A 249 -32.14 13.33 2.57
CA ASN A 249 -31.64 13.72 3.88
C ASN A 249 -30.78 12.59 4.49
N SER A 250 -29.58 12.92 5.00
CA SER A 250 -28.61 11.97 5.55
C SER A 250 -29.20 11.17 6.72
N SER A 251 -30.06 11.79 7.53
CA SER A 251 -30.76 11.16 8.67
C SER A 251 -31.78 10.08 8.23
N CYS A 252 -32.15 10.05 6.96
CA CYS A 252 -33.09 9.09 6.38
C CYS A 252 -32.43 7.88 5.73
N THR A 253 -31.10 7.79 5.81
CA THR A 253 -30.32 6.72 5.18
C THR A 253 -29.55 5.92 6.22
N ALA A 254 -29.23 4.67 5.89
CA ALA A 254 -28.50 3.80 6.81
C ALA A 254 -27.00 4.17 6.92
N SER A 255 -26.38 4.66 5.84
CA SER A 255 -24.92 4.88 5.79
C SER A 255 -24.47 6.30 5.45
N ALA A 256 -25.39 7.27 5.24
CA ALA A 256 -25.08 8.67 4.93
C ALA A 256 -23.98 8.87 3.85
N THR A 257 -23.77 7.88 2.98
CA THR A 257 -22.78 7.97 1.91
C THR A 257 -23.31 8.87 0.81
N VAL A 258 -22.41 9.40 -0.01
CA VAL A 258 -22.84 10.21 -1.16
C VAL A 258 -23.62 9.40 -2.20
N THR A 259 -23.44 8.07 -2.28
CA THR A 259 -24.30 7.19 -3.09
C THR A 259 -25.67 6.98 -2.45
N ASP A 260 -25.74 6.64 -1.16
CA ASP A 260 -27.01 6.29 -0.49
C ASP A 260 -27.97 7.49 -0.39
N THR A 261 -27.42 8.69 -0.22
CA THR A 261 -28.18 9.94 -0.24
C THR A 261 -28.56 10.40 -1.65
N GLY A 262 -28.12 9.72 -2.71
CA GLY A 262 -28.36 10.13 -4.10
C GLY A 262 -27.51 11.32 -4.57
N LEU A 263 -26.66 11.89 -3.71
CA LEU A 263 -25.79 13.02 -4.05
C LEU A 263 -24.90 12.74 -5.26
N LYS A 264 -24.31 11.54 -5.33
CA LYS A 264 -23.49 11.12 -6.47
C LYS A 264 -24.24 11.23 -7.80
N ALA A 265 -25.49 10.78 -7.84
CA ALA A 265 -26.32 10.83 -9.04
C ALA A 265 -26.76 12.28 -9.36
N ALA A 266 -27.15 13.04 -8.34
CA ALA A 266 -27.55 14.45 -8.50
C ALA A 266 -26.44 15.34 -9.06
N LEU A 267 -25.18 15.07 -8.66
CA LEU A 267 -24.00 15.81 -9.10
C LEU A 267 -23.33 15.22 -10.36
N GLY A 268 -23.78 14.06 -10.86
CA GLY A 268 -23.15 13.38 -12.00
C GLY A 268 -21.72 12.90 -11.73
N LEU A 269 -21.42 12.50 -10.49
CA LEU A 269 -20.09 12.06 -10.08
C LEU A 269 -19.83 10.58 -10.44
N SER A 270 -18.59 10.27 -10.84
CA SER A 270 -18.13 8.90 -11.01
C SER A 270 -17.88 8.22 -9.66
N ALA A 271 -17.68 6.90 -9.65
CA ALA A 271 -17.27 6.18 -8.43
C ALA A 271 -15.90 6.64 -7.91
N GLU A 272 -14.96 6.89 -8.83
CA GLU A 272 -13.60 7.36 -8.49
C GLU A 272 -13.61 8.74 -7.82
N ASN A 273 -14.60 9.59 -8.13
CA ASN A 273 -14.71 10.93 -7.54
C ASN A 273 -15.25 10.92 -6.11
N VAL A 274 -15.72 9.77 -5.61
CA VAL A 274 -16.37 9.65 -4.30
C VAL A 274 -15.73 8.59 -3.42
N THR A 275 -14.77 7.82 -3.92
CA THR A 275 -14.02 6.83 -3.14
C THR A 275 -12.63 7.37 -2.85
N THR A 276 -12.34 7.58 -1.57
CA THR A 276 -11.01 8.00 -1.11
C THR A 276 -9.93 7.03 -1.55
N PRO A 277 -8.65 7.44 -1.58
CA PRO A 277 -7.54 6.55 -1.89
C PRO A 277 -7.37 5.37 -0.91
N TRP A 278 -7.97 5.45 0.28
CA TRP A 278 -8.06 4.34 1.22
C TRP A 278 -9.19 3.34 0.91
N GLY A 279 -9.97 3.57 -0.14
CA GLY A 279 -11.06 2.69 -0.56
C GLY A 279 -12.40 2.93 0.13
N ARG A 280 -12.54 3.98 0.94
CA ARG A 280 -13.80 4.34 1.61
C ARG A 280 -14.54 5.42 0.83
N GLU A 281 -15.86 5.30 0.76
CA GLU A 281 -16.70 6.33 0.14
C GLU A 281 -16.82 7.57 1.03
N LEU A 282 -16.96 8.75 0.42
CA LEU A 282 -17.28 9.99 1.11
C LEU A 282 -18.66 9.92 1.78
N LEU A 283 -18.77 10.61 2.90
CA LEU A 283 -20.00 10.78 3.67
C LEU A 283 -20.54 12.19 3.48
N VAL A 284 -21.86 12.34 3.54
CA VAL A 284 -22.55 13.62 3.54
C VAL A 284 -23.45 13.72 4.76
N ASP A 285 -23.44 14.89 5.38
CA ASP A 285 -24.38 15.25 6.43
C ASP A 285 -25.08 16.54 6.03
N ASN A 286 -26.37 16.45 5.73
CA ASN A 286 -27.24 17.56 5.34
C ASN A 286 -28.52 17.60 6.20
N GLY A 287 -28.55 16.87 7.32
CA GLY A 287 -29.77 16.66 8.08
C GLY A 287 -29.57 16.44 9.57
N SER A 288 -28.33 16.36 10.06
CA SER A 288 -28.08 16.22 11.49
C SER A 288 -28.13 17.58 12.22
N ALA A 289 -28.14 17.50 13.55
CA ALA A 289 -28.12 18.67 14.43
C ALA A 289 -26.86 19.54 14.33
N VAL A 290 -25.75 19.04 13.76
CA VAL A 290 -24.52 19.83 13.59
C VAL A 290 -24.55 20.71 12.33
N THR A 291 -25.48 20.44 11.41
CA THR A 291 -25.69 21.26 10.21
C THR A 291 -26.66 22.40 10.49
N ARG A 292 -26.47 23.56 9.85
CA ARG A 292 -27.47 24.63 9.80
C ARG A 292 -28.52 24.26 8.77
N ASN A 293 -29.68 23.82 9.23
CA ASN A 293 -30.80 23.42 8.38
C ASN A 293 -32.13 23.94 9.01
N PRO A 294 -33.29 23.82 8.32
CA PRO A 294 -34.54 24.37 8.81
C PRO A 294 -35.00 23.87 10.19
N GLU A 295 -34.56 22.68 10.61
CA GLU A 295 -34.96 22.10 11.89
C GLU A 295 -34.05 22.57 13.04
N THR A 296 -32.80 22.92 12.73
CA THR A 296 -31.83 23.39 13.73
C THR A 296 -31.84 24.89 13.91
N VAL A 297 -32.03 25.66 12.83
CA VAL A 297 -31.94 27.12 12.84
C VAL A 297 -33.19 27.82 12.29
N GLY A 298 -34.25 27.08 11.94
CA GLY A 298 -35.45 27.66 11.37
C GLY A 298 -35.17 28.34 10.02
N ASN A 299 -35.53 29.62 9.93
CA ASN A 299 -35.38 30.42 8.72
C ASN A 299 -34.05 31.21 8.66
N GLU A 300 -33.08 30.90 9.52
CA GLU A 300 -31.81 31.62 9.59
C GLU A 300 -30.76 31.10 8.58
N THR A 301 -30.74 31.71 7.39
CA THR A 301 -29.76 31.45 6.34
C THR A 301 -28.36 32.01 6.65
N PRO A 302 -27.27 31.48 6.07
CA PRO A 302 -27.24 30.37 5.10
C PRO A 302 -27.34 29.00 5.75
N TYR A 303 -27.98 28.08 5.03
CA TYR A 303 -27.95 26.65 5.34
C TYR A 303 -26.60 26.03 4.96
N THR A 304 -26.27 24.89 5.57
CA THR A 304 -24.98 24.23 5.38
C THR A 304 -25.13 22.72 5.33
N ALA A 305 -24.25 22.05 4.59
CA ALA A 305 -24.01 20.62 4.69
C ALA A 305 -22.53 20.35 5.00
N PHE A 306 -22.21 19.17 5.51
CA PHE A 306 -20.85 18.70 5.68
C PHE A 306 -20.57 17.53 4.74
N LEU A 307 -19.37 17.52 4.16
CA LEU A 307 -18.80 16.36 3.49
C LEU A 307 -17.65 15.86 4.35
N SER A 308 -17.56 14.55 4.55
CA SER A 308 -16.46 13.99 5.31
C SER A 308 -15.87 12.72 4.71
N ALA A 309 -14.61 12.46 5.05
CA ALA A 309 -13.90 11.24 4.73
C ALA A 309 -13.33 10.64 6.02
N GLU A 310 -13.65 9.38 6.29
CA GLU A 310 -13.10 8.66 7.44
C GLU A 310 -11.62 8.36 7.23
N LEU A 311 -10.85 8.39 8.32
CA LEU A 311 -9.43 8.02 8.33
C LEU A 311 -9.24 6.63 8.96
N PRO A 312 -8.30 5.80 8.47
CA PRO A 312 -8.10 4.44 8.99
C PRO A 312 -7.85 4.38 10.50
N TRP A 313 -7.11 5.35 11.02
CA TRP A 313 -6.72 5.43 12.43
C TRP A 313 -7.77 6.11 13.32
N GLY A 314 -8.94 6.44 12.78
CA GLY A 314 -10.01 7.15 13.45
C GLY A 314 -10.01 8.65 13.16
N GLY A 315 -11.18 9.26 13.35
CA GLY A 315 -11.45 10.65 12.96
C GLY A 315 -11.83 10.78 11.49
N SER A 316 -12.01 12.03 11.06
CA SER A 316 -12.40 12.35 9.69
C SER A 316 -11.84 13.68 9.22
N VAL A 317 -11.67 13.81 7.91
CA VAL A 317 -11.46 15.10 7.25
C VAL A 317 -12.83 15.62 6.88
N VAL A 318 -13.19 16.80 7.38
CA VAL A 318 -14.51 17.41 7.16
C VAL A 318 -14.36 18.72 6.39
N VAL A 319 -15.23 18.95 5.42
CA VAL A 319 -15.38 20.24 4.76
C VAL A 319 -16.84 20.69 4.81
N THR A 320 -17.03 22.00 5.01
CA THR A 320 -18.36 22.62 5.00
C THR A 320 -18.74 23.08 3.61
N VAL A 321 -19.97 22.79 3.22
CA VAL A 321 -20.65 23.33 2.05
C VAL A 321 -21.65 24.35 2.55
N THR A 322 -21.66 25.55 1.98
CA THR A 322 -22.57 26.64 2.40
C THR A 322 -23.46 27.03 1.23
N GLY A 323 -24.76 27.12 1.49
CA GLY A 323 -25.73 27.52 0.46
C GLY A 323 -25.47 28.96 0.03
N ILE A 324 -25.43 29.20 -1.28
CA ILE A 324 -25.33 30.53 -1.88
C ILE A 324 -26.65 30.83 -2.59
N TYR A 325 -27.20 32.01 -2.28
CA TYR A 325 -28.44 32.55 -2.84
C TYR A 325 -28.09 33.72 -3.77
#